data_AF-A0A4V4KYY0-F1
#
_entry.id   AF-A0A4V4KYY0-F1
#
_cell.length_a   1.000
_cell.length_b   1.000
_cell.length_c   1.000
_cell.angle_alpha   90.00
_cell.angle_beta   90.00
_cell.angle_gamma   90.00
#
_symmetry.space_group_name_H-M   'P 1'
#
loop_
_entity.id
_entity.type
_entity.pdbx_description
1 polymer ?
#
loop_
_entity_poly.entity_id
_entity_poly.type
_entity_poly.pdbx_seq_one_letter_code
_entity_poly.pdbx_strand_id
1 'polypeptide(L)'
;MDALMIHTLIQSRYPIFDASGKLPFSIIFGLCRNSSDDIDPRALVVDISGSVLDVPYALANKLLKSHGINTLHSDKQRLKDANISTSPSATRFVTLPSPVGRTKHYKECFTIFEYRIDVDSELASLLQPGKEYSIKLASRDLGIKWWTYVDEPQLPLSEEQISQPSESAKLLNSKPSAGHAAFTVVDSLPWPPEVTTRMCIIPATETTAELLEISMTNTGPLPLSIQVQGRQRFLEPQSIFGPENPQRTPSHRPLETETPVLYFGFLVTNISTDEIVLGDGKRRTGCIGLTSGKVDPRPRMQDLITLEPGQPLVRRVDLGGIVVGLEDGTFFIVISTS
;
A
#
# COMPACT_ATOMS: atom_id res chain seq x y z
N MET A 1 8.29 18.11 33.88
CA MET A 1 7.11 17.58 33.18
C MET A 1 7.52 16.25 32.64
N ASP A 2 6.87 15.18 33.09
CA ASP A 2 7.15 13.85 32.58
C ASP A 2 6.60 13.75 31.16
N ALA A 3 7.41 13.20 30.26
CA ALA A 3 7.07 13.06 28.86
C ALA A 3 7.46 11.67 28.39
N LEU A 4 6.56 11.01 27.69
CA LEU A 4 6.83 9.75 27.03
C LEU A 4 7.13 10.01 25.56
N MET A 5 8.29 9.52 25.12
CA MET A 5 8.79 9.75 23.77
C MET A 5 8.25 8.71 22.79
N ILE A 6 7.53 9.17 21.78
CA ILE A 6 7.03 8.35 20.67
C ILE A 6 7.86 8.70 19.43
N HIS A 7 8.42 7.70 18.76
CA HIS A 7 8.99 7.88 17.44
C HIS A 7 7.88 7.89 16.39
N THR A 8 7.64 9.07 15.81
CA THR A 8 6.63 9.27 14.77
C THR A 8 7.28 9.42 13.39
N LEU A 9 6.68 8.79 12.39
CA LEU A 9 6.94 9.00 10.97
C LEU A 9 5.65 9.37 10.25
N ILE A 10 5.71 10.26 9.26
CA ILE A 10 4.60 10.70 8.42
C ILE A 10 4.99 10.52 6.96
N GLN A 11 4.16 9.84 6.19
CA GLN A 11 4.33 9.62 4.76
C GLN A 11 2.97 9.66 4.04
N SER A 12 2.96 9.90 2.74
CA SER A 12 1.77 9.68 1.90
C SER A 12 1.81 8.25 1.35
N ARG A 13 0.67 7.56 1.33
CA ARG A 13 0.58 6.20 0.76
C ARG A 13 0.89 6.20 -0.73
N TYR A 14 0.53 7.26 -1.42
CA TYR A 14 0.92 7.48 -2.81
C TYR A 14 1.50 8.88 -2.96
N PRO A 15 2.39 9.11 -3.94
CA PRO A 15 2.84 10.46 -4.28
C PRO A 15 1.75 11.27 -5.01
N ILE A 16 0.57 10.70 -5.26
CA ILE A 16 -0.50 11.30 -6.04
C ILE A 16 -1.83 11.10 -5.31
N PHE A 17 -2.62 12.17 -5.17
CA PHE A 17 -4.02 12.15 -4.76
C PHE A 17 -4.91 12.27 -6.01
N ASP A 18 -5.75 11.26 -6.24
CA ASP A 18 -6.69 11.22 -7.36
C ASP A 18 -8.04 11.85 -6.93
N ALA A 19 -8.32 13.06 -7.40
CA ALA A 19 -9.54 13.78 -7.05
C ALA A 19 -10.81 13.14 -7.63
N SER A 20 -10.70 12.13 -8.51
CA SER A 20 -11.85 11.32 -8.95
C SER A 20 -12.25 10.23 -7.96
N GLY A 21 -11.39 9.93 -6.97
CA GLY A 21 -11.65 8.93 -5.94
C GLY A 21 -11.33 7.49 -6.28
N LYS A 22 -10.94 7.20 -7.52
CA LYS A 22 -10.66 5.84 -7.95
C LYS A 22 -9.40 5.25 -7.31
N LEU A 23 -8.38 6.06 -7.03
CA LEU A 23 -7.21 5.65 -6.24
C LEU A 23 -7.46 6.03 -4.76
N PRO A 24 -7.60 5.06 -3.85
CA PRO A 24 -7.66 5.36 -2.42
C PRO A 24 -6.37 6.04 -1.98
N PHE A 25 -6.50 7.13 -1.23
CA PHE A 25 -5.36 7.87 -0.72
C PHE A 25 -5.40 7.95 0.80
N SER A 26 -4.24 7.71 1.42
CA SER A 26 -4.07 7.85 2.86
C SER A 26 -2.78 8.60 3.21
N ILE A 27 -2.83 9.33 4.31
CA ILE A 27 -1.64 9.78 5.03
C ILE A 27 -1.31 8.70 6.04
N ILE A 28 -0.10 8.18 5.98
CA ILE A 28 0.40 7.13 6.85
C ILE A 28 1.17 7.75 8.00
N PHE A 29 0.84 7.31 9.22
CA PHE A 29 1.56 7.60 10.44
C PHE A 29 2.19 6.31 10.96
N GLY A 30 3.52 6.26 11.04
CA GLY A 30 4.23 5.23 11.79
C GLY A 30 4.45 5.71 13.22
N LEU A 31 4.04 4.93 14.21
CA LEU A 31 4.22 5.22 15.63
C LEU A 31 4.98 4.08 16.32
N CYS A 32 6.03 4.40 17.06
CA CYS A 32 6.80 3.42 17.82
C CYS A 32 7.23 4.03 19.16
N ARG A 33 6.92 3.37 20.28
CA ARG A 33 7.42 3.80 21.59
C ARG A 33 8.95 3.77 21.63
N ASN A 34 9.58 4.85 22.07
CA ASN A 34 11.04 4.96 22.13
C ASN A 34 11.59 4.04 23.25
N SER A 35 12.43 3.08 22.90
CA SER A 35 12.85 2.02 23.81
C SER A 35 13.89 2.42 24.85
N SER A 36 14.57 3.56 24.72
CA SER A 36 15.67 3.91 25.64
C SER A 36 15.17 4.34 27.02
N ASP A 37 14.01 5.00 27.08
CA ASP A 37 13.52 5.68 28.28
C ASP A 37 12.22 5.07 28.81
N ASP A 38 11.59 4.21 28.01
CA ASP A 38 10.32 3.57 28.29
C ASP A 38 10.55 2.11 28.66
N ILE A 39 10.28 1.80 29.93
CA ILE A 39 10.47 0.47 30.52
C ILE A 39 9.15 -0.22 30.88
N ASP A 40 8.00 0.37 30.50
CA ASP A 40 6.70 -0.22 30.87
C ASP A 40 6.38 -1.43 29.99
N PRO A 41 6.18 -2.63 30.57
CA PRO A 41 5.93 -3.86 29.83
C PRO A 41 4.53 -3.90 29.18
N ARG A 42 3.60 -3.05 29.60
CA ARG A 42 2.22 -3.02 29.12
C ARG A 42 2.15 -2.33 27.77
N ALA A 43 1.10 -2.60 26.99
CA ALA A 43 0.85 -1.85 25.77
C ALA A 43 0.29 -0.47 26.09
N LEU A 44 0.48 0.50 25.19
CA LEU A 44 -0.01 1.86 25.36
C LEU A 44 -1.20 2.09 24.43
N VAL A 45 -2.35 2.48 24.95
CA VAL A 45 -3.52 2.84 24.14
C VAL A 45 -3.68 4.34 24.12
N VAL A 46 -3.92 4.89 22.93
CA VAL A 46 -3.99 6.32 22.66
C VAL A 46 -5.33 6.64 22.02
N ASP A 47 -6.07 7.62 22.56
CA ASP A 47 -7.20 8.22 21.85
C ASP A 47 -6.66 9.18 20.79
N ILE A 48 -7.00 8.92 19.53
CA ILE A 48 -6.51 9.72 18.41
C ILE A 48 -7.31 11.01 18.21
N SER A 49 -8.50 11.12 18.82
CA SER A 49 -9.43 12.23 18.62
C SER A 49 -8.80 13.56 19.03
N GLY A 50 -8.77 14.52 18.11
CA GLY A 50 -8.17 15.83 18.38
C GLY A 50 -6.66 15.80 18.61
N SER A 51 -5.96 14.77 18.11
CA SER A 51 -4.49 14.66 18.11
C SER A 51 -3.92 14.94 16.72
N VAL A 52 -2.61 14.76 16.56
CA VAL A 52 -1.94 14.84 15.25
C VAL A 52 -2.39 13.77 14.24
N LEU A 53 -2.97 12.68 14.72
CA LEU A 53 -3.49 11.57 13.90
C LEU A 53 -4.88 11.89 13.34
N ASP A 54 -5.58 12.86 13.94
CA ASP A 54 -6.80 13.47 13.44
C ASP A 54 -6.45 14.61 12.47
N VAL A 55 -6.19 14.26 11.21
CA VAL A 55 -5.56 15.18 10.24
C VAL A 55 -6.33 16.50 10.06
N PRO A 56 -7.67 16.52 9.85
CA PRO A 56 -8.43 17.77 9.73
C PRO A 56 -8.29 18.64 10.98
N TYR A 57 -8.49 18.06 12.16
CA TYR A 57 -8.35 18.77 13.43
C TYR A 57 -6.92 19.30 13.61
N ALA A 58 -5.92 18.49 13.30
CA ALA A 58 -4.52 18.79 13.49
C ALA A 58 -4.05 19.94 12.59
N LEU A 59 -4.52 20.00 11.34
CA LEU A 59 -4.27 21.13 10.44
C LEU A 59 -4.92 22.41 10.97
N ALA A 60 -6.17 22.32 11.42
CA ALA A 60 -6.90 23.49 11.91
C ALA A 60 -6.34 24.06 13.23
N ASN A 61 -5.79 23.20 14.09
CA ASN A 61 -5.21 23.56 15.39
C ASN A 61 -3.68 23.68 15.37
N LYS A 62 -3.06 23.67 14.18
CA LYS A 62 -1.61 23.83 13.97
C LYS A 62 -0.75 22.77 14.67
N LEU A 63 -1.28 21.56 14.88
CA LEU A 63 -0.49 20.37 15.24
C LEU A 63 0.23 19.82 14.00
N LEU A 64 -0.39 19.96 12.83
CA LEU A 64 0.23 19.76 11.52
C LEU A 64 0.41 21.10 10.80
N LYS A 65 1.47 21.17 9.99
CA LYS A 65 1.71 22.24 9.01
C LYS A 65 1.52 21.66 7.62
N SER A 66 0.73 22.36 6.80
CA SER A 66 0.56 22.08 5.38
C SER A 66 1.26 23.14 4.53
N HIS A 67 1.97 22.71 3.50
CA HIS A 67 2.32 23.53 2.34
C HIS A 67 1.28 23.30 1.25
N GLY A 68 0.88 24.35 0.53
CA GLY A 68 -0.13 24.28 -0.53
C GLY A 68 -1.57 24.49 -0.05
N ILE A 69 -1.90 24.10 1.19
CA ILE A 69 -3.22 24.37 1.79
C ILE A 69 -3.19 25.74 2.49
N ASN A 70 -3.78 26.75 1.86
CA ASN A 70 -4.09 28.02 2.51
C ASN A 70 -5.50 27.96 3.10
N THR A 71 -5.62 27.55 4.36
CA THR A 71 -6.92 27.49 5.04
C THR A 71 -7.38 28.90 5.45
N LEU A 72 -8.50 29.36 4.89
CA LEU A 72 -9.19 30.55 5.40
C LEU A 72 -9.77 30.25 6.80
N HIS A 73 -10.22 31.27 7.53
CA HIS A 73 -10.80 31.07 8.87
C HIS A 73 -12.02 30.15 8.84
N SER A 74 -12.88 30.29 7.82
CA SER A 74 -14.03 29.41 7.58
C SER A 74 -13.61 27.96 7.39
N ASP A 75 -12.56 27.71 6.59
CA ASP A 75 -12.07 26.37 6.31
C ASP A 75 -11.45 25.73 7.55
N LYS A 76 -10.76 26.52 8.38
CA LYS A 76 -10.26 26.02 9.67
C LYS A 76 -11.40 25.57 10.57
N GLN A 77 -12.53 26.27 10.58
CA GLN A 77 -13.66 25.88 11.39
C GLN A 77 -14.30 24.60 10.84
N ARG A 78 -14.54 24.52 9.53
CA ARG A 78 -15.03 23.31 8.86
C ARG A 78 -14.15 22.09 9.15
N LEU A 79 -12.83 22.25 9.07
CA LEU A 79 -11.88 21.18 9.39
C LEU A 79 -11.88 20.78 10.88
N LYS A 80 -12.18 21.69 11.81
CA LYS A 80 -12.34 21.34 13.24
C LYS A 80 -13.60 20.54 13.49
N ASP A 81 -14.65 20.84 12.74
CA ASP A 81 -15.94 20.19 12.89
C ASP A 81 -15.94 18.82 12.18
N ALA A 82 -15.10 18.66 11.15
CA ALA A 82 -14.75 17.41 10.50
C ALA A 82 -13.83 16.53 11.37
N ASN A 83 -14.29 16.11 12.54
CA ASN A 83 -13.54 15.19 13.39
C ASN A 83 -13.57 13.75 12.84
N ILE A 84 -12.52 12.98 13.10
CA ILE A 84 -12.47 11.55 12.79
C ILE A 84 -13.72 10.79 13.30
N SER A 85 -14.26 11.17 14.47
CA SER A 85 -15.41 10.51 15.08
C SER A 85 -16.71 10.59 14.25
N THR A 86 -16.80 11.47 13.25
CA THR A 86 -17.95 11.55 12.33
C THR A 86 -17.76 10.74 11.04
N SER A 87 -16.58 10.13 10.83
CA SER A 87 -16.32 9.26 9.68
C SER A 87 -16.74 7.82 9.98
N PRO A 88 -17.46 7.15 9.06
CA PRO A 88 -17.98 5.79 9.27
C PRO A 88 -16.89 4.70 9.35
N SER A 89 -15.61 5.03 9.16
CA SER A 89 -14.47 4.08 9.18
C SER A 89 -13.50 4.26 10.36
N ALA A 90 -13.84 5.11 11.34
CA ALA A 90 -12.89 5.61 12.32
C ALA A 90 -12.53 4.63 13.44
N THR A 91 -11.27 4.18 13.46
CA THR A 91 -10.64 3.58 14.64
C THR A 91 -10.29 4.70 15.62
N ARG A 92 -11.00 4.82 16.75
CA ARG A 92 -10.78 5.87 17.78
C ARG A 92 -9.49 5.69 18.58
N PHE A 93 -9.03 4.46 18.75
CA PHE A 93 -7.90 4.13 19.62
C PHE A 93 -6.79 3.44 18.84
N VAL A 94 -5.54 3.84 19.09
CA VAL A 94 -4.36 3.16 18.55
C VAL A 94 -3.56 2.53 19.69
N THR A 95 -3.19 1.27 19.52
CA THR A 95 -2.41 0.52 20.50
C THR A 95 -0.96 0.40 20.06
N LEU A 96 -0.03 0.88 20.89
CA LEU A 96 1.40 0.80 20.67
C LEU A 96 2.02 -0.31 21.54
N PRO A 97 2.63 -1.36 20.93
CA PRO A 97 3.27 -2.44 21.68
C PRO A 97 4.41 -1.96 22.58
N SER A 98 4.63 -2.69 23.68
CA SER A 98 5.72 -2.38 24.62
C SER A 98 7.11 -2.43 23.94
N PRO A 99 8.05 -1.57 24.37
CA PRO A 99 9.47 -1.67 24.02
C PRO A 99 10.22 -2.77 24.76
N VAL A 100 9.69 -3.29 25.87
CA VAL A 100 10.36 -4.28 26.71
C VAL A 100 10.49 -5.61 25.95
N GLY A 101 11.71 -6.14 25.89
CA GLY A 101 11.98 -7.44 25.25
C GLY A 101 11.93 -7.46 23.72
N ARG A 102 11.94 -6.30 23.05
CA ARG A 102 11.98 -6.24 21.58
C ARG A 102 13.28 -6.84 21.03
N THR A 103 13.15 -7.89 20.22
CA THR A 103 14.26 -8.54 19.49
C THR A 103 14.25 -8.21 18.00
N LYS A 104 13.13 -7.70 17.47
CA LYS A 104 12.95 -7.35 16.06
C LYS A 104 13.69 -6.07 15.70
N HIS A 105 14.02 -5.93 14.41
CA HIS A 105 14.61 -4.70 13.89
C HIS A 105 13.63 -3.52 14.07
N TYR A 106 14.13 -2.34 14.44
CA TYR A 106 13.28 -1.21 14.85
C TYR A 106 12.22 -0.79 13.80
N LYS A 107 12.50 -1.01 12.52
CA LYS A 107 11.57 -0.73 11.41
C LYS A 107 10.29 -1.58 11.48
N GLU A 108 10.40 -2.80 12.01
CA GLU A 108 9.27 -3.73 12.17
C GLU A 108 8.45 -3.46 13.43
N CYS A 109 8.92 -2.56 14.30
CA CYS A 109 8.27 -2.24 15.57
C CYS A 109 7.26 -1.08 15.46
N PHE A 110 7.09 -0.50 14.28
CA PHE A 110 6.14 0.58 14.07
C PHE A 110 4.72 0.06 13.94
N THR A 111 3.83 0.65 14.73
CA THR A 111 2.39 0.57 14.52
C THR A 111 2.01 1.56 13.42
N ILE A 112 1.34 1.08 12.37
CA ILE A 112 0.93 1.90 11.23
C ILE A 112 -0.52 2.33 11.44
N PHE A 113 -0.76 3.64 11.40
CA PHE A 113 -2.08 4.23 11.34
C PHE A 113 -2.26 4.95 10.01
N GLU A 114 -3.35 4.67 9.29
CA GLU A 114 -3.65 5.30 8.01
C GLU A 114 -4.87 6.20 8.12
N TYR A 115 -4.66 7.50 7.94
CA TYR A 115 -5.75 8.45 7.77
C TYR A 115 -6.15 8.49 6.30
N ARG A 116 -7.29 7.88 5.95
CA ARG A 116 -7.85 7.92 4.61
C ARG A 116 -8.46 9.30 4.34
N ILE A 117 -8.04 9.93 3.25
CA ILE A 117 -8.69 11.15 2.75
C ILE A 117 -9.81 10.69 1.81
N ASP A 118 -11.04 10.81 2.26
CA ASP A 118 -12.21 10.66 1.40
C ASP A 118 -12.30 11.87 0.46
N VAL A 119 -12.64 11.62 -0.81
CA VAL A 119 -12.79 12.63 -1.85
C VAL A 119 -13.89 13.63 -1.52
N ASP A 120 -14.93 13.15 -0.84
CA ASP A 120 -16.08 13.95 -0.42
C ASP A 120 -15.84 14.63 0.93
N SER A 121 -14.65 14.46 1.52
CA SER A 121 -14.32 15.07 2.82
C SER A 121 -14.04 16.57 2.71
N GLU A 122 -14.27 17.27 3.82
CA GLU A 122 -13.92 18.67 4.00
C GLU A 122 -12.43 18.94 3.68
N LEU A 123 -11.55 18.01 4.06
CA LEU A 123 -10.12 18.11 3.75
C LEU A 123 -9.84 17.99 2.25
N ALA A 124 -10.47 17.03 1.55
CA ALA A 124 -10.31 16.88 0.11
C ALA A 124 -10.81 18.09 -0.67
N SER A 125 -11.86 18.77 -0.20
CA SER A 125 -12.36 20.00 -0.84
C SER A 125 -11.34 21.14 -0.90
N LEU A 126 -10.29 21.10 -0.06
CA LEU A 126 -9.21 22.08 -0.04
C LEU A 126 -8.03 21.70 -0.96
N LEU A 127 -8.03 20.48 -1.48
CA LEU A 127 -6.97 19.92 -2.32
C LEU A 127 -7.30 20.13 -3.80
N GLN A 128 -6.80 21.22 -4.36
CA GLN A 128 -7.01 21.57 -5.76
C GLN A 128 -6.12 20.77 -6.72
N PRO A 129 -6.66 20.23 -7.82
CA PRO A 129 -5.90 19.61 -8.90
C PRO A 129 -4.80 20.50 -9.49
N GLY A 130 -3.72 19.85 -9.93
CA GLY A 130 -2.53 20.50 -10.48
C GLY A 130 -1.59 21.12 -9.44
N LYS A 131 -1.87 20.97 -8.15
CA LYS A 131 -1.04 21.52 -7.07
C LYS A 131 -0.32 20.42 -6.28
N GLU A 132 0.83 20.82 -5.74
CA GLU A 132 1.63 20.01 -4.82
C GLU A 132 1.37 20.42 -3.37
N TYR A 133 1.28 19.41 -2.51
CA TYR A 133 1.03 19.58 -1.09
C TYR A 133 2.08 18.83 -0.28
N SER A 134 2.38 19.35 0.91
CA SER A 134 3.10 18.58 1.91
C SER A 134 2.52 18.79 3.30
N ILE A 135 2.41 17.71 4.07
CA ILE A 135 1.90 17.72 5.45
C ILE A 135 2.98 17.17 6.37
N LYS A 136 3.29 17.91 7.43
CA LYS A 136 4.33 17.54 8.41
C LYS A 136 3.95 17.99 9.82
N LEU A 137 4.62 17.43 10.82
CA LEU A 137 4.48 17.88 12.21
C LEU A 137 4.83 19.37 12.36
N ALA A 138 3.99 20.09 13.11
CA ALA A 138 4.24 21.48 13.44
C ALA A 138 5.24 21.66 14.59
N SER A 139 5.23 20.73 15.53
CA SER A 139 6.02 20.70 16.77
C SER A 139 6.27 19.26 17.24
N ARG A 140 6.97 19.08 18.37
CA ARG A 140 7.11 17.75 19.01
C ARG A 140 5.85 17.30 19.74
N ASP A 141 4.97 18.22 20.15
CA ASP A 141 3.73 17.85 20.84
C ASP A 141 2.78 17.17 19.84
N LEU A 142 2.36 15.94 20.16
CA LEU A 142 1.44 15.16 19.34
C LEU A 142 -0.03 15.56 19.57
N GLY A 143 -0.31 16.42 20.57
CA GLY A 143 -1.66 16.89 20.89
C GLY A 143 -2.60 15.80 21.44
N ILE A 144 -2.05 14.66 21.85
CA ILE A 144 -2.81 13.55 22.42
C ILE A 144 -3.31 13.96 23.80
N LYS A 145 -4.63 13.91 24.00
CA LYS A 145 -5.30 14.34 25.23
C LYS A 145 -5.55 13.21 26.22
N TRP A 146 -5.69 11.97 25.72
CA TRP A 146 -5.96 10.81 26.53
C TRP A 146 -5.17 9.60 26.07
N TRP A 147 -4.51 8.94 27.01
CA TRP A 147 -3.82 7.67 26.81
C TRP A 147 -3.67 6.93 28.13
N THR A 148 -3.52 5.61 28.06
CA THR A 148 -3.30 4.75 29.24
C THR A 148 -2.51 3.49 28.88
N TYR A 149 -2.02 2.77 29.90
CA TYR A 149 -1.42 1.46 29.74
C TYR A 149 -2.45 0.34 29.89
N VAL A 150 -2.30 -0.72 29.10
CA VAL A 150 -3.16 -1.91 29.15
C VAL A 150 -2.34 -3.19 29.14
N ASP A 151 -2.74 -4.14 29.97
CA ASP A 151 -2.14 -5.47 30.04
C ASP A 151 -2.59 -6.36 28.87
N GLU A 152 -3.87 -6.27 28.47
CA GLU A 152 -4.48 -7.09 27.42
C GLU A 152 -4.93 -6.23 26.22
N PRO A 153 -4.01 -5.85 25.32
CA PRO A 153 -4.29 -4.93 24.21
C PRO A 153 -5.27 -5.44 23.15
N GLN A 154 -5.59 -6.74 23.17
CA GLN A 154 -6.49 -7.38 22.21
C GLN A 154 -7.96 -7.25 22.61
N LEU A 155 -8.23 -6.92 23.88
CA LEU A 155 -9.59 -6.68 24.35
C LEU A 155 -9.99 -5.22 24.10
N PRO A 156 -11.24 -4.97 23.68
CA PRO A 156 -11.77 -3.61 23.63
C PRO A 156 -11.69 -2.97 25.02
N LEU A 157 -11.31 -1.69 25.07
CA LEU A 157 -11.38 -0.91 26.30
C LEU A 157 -12.84 -0.85 26.79
N SER A 158 -13.05 -1.08 28.08
CA SER A 158 -14.37 -0.88 28.70
C SER A 158 -14.70 0.62 28.82
N GLU A 159 -15.98 0.98 28.88
CA GLU A 159 -16.37 2.38 29.11
C GLU A 159 -15.83 2.93 30.44
N GLU A 160 -15.69 2.06 31.44
CA GLU A 160 -15.08 2.40 32.73
C GLU A 160 -13.61 2.79 32.56
N GLN A 161 -12.84 2.03 31.77
CA GLN A 161 -11.44 2.36 31.46
C GLN A 161 -11.33 3.67 30.67
N ILE A 162 -12.19 3.89 29.68
CA ILE A 162 -12.21 5.12 28.88
C ILE A 162 -12.57 6.34 29.74
N SER A 163 -13.40 6.14 30.76
CA SER A 163 -13.83 7.20 31.69
C SER A 163 -12.78 7.52 32.76
N GLN A 164 -11.74 6.70 32.92
CA GLN A 164 -10.66 6.98 33.86
C GLN A 164 -9.80 8.17 33.38
N PRO A 165 -9.21 8.93 34.33
CA PRO A 165 -8.27 9.99 33.99
C PRO A 165 -7.13 9.46 33.13
N SER A 166 -6.73 10.24 32.13
CA SER A 166 -5.53 9.97 31.33
C SER A 166 -4.29 9.95 32.22
N GLU A 167 -3.28 9.22 31.78
CA GLU A 167 -1.93 9.37 32.28
C GLU A 167 -1.45 10.83 32.16
N SER A 168 -0.69 11.27 33.17
CA SER A 168 -0.32 12.69 33.34
C SER A 168 0.83 13.15 32.43
N ALA A 169 1.65 12.21 31.95
CA ALA A 169 2.78 12.53 31.08
C ALA A 169 2.30 12.89 29.66
N LYS A 170 3.02 13.80 29.00
CA LYS A 170 2.74 14.16 27.61
C LYS A 170 3.36 13.17 26.65
N LEU A 171 2.65 12.85 25.57
CA LEU A 171 3.22 12.08 24.45
C LEU A 171 3.88 13.04 23.46
N LEU A 172 5.20 12.95 23.33
CA LEU A 172 6.00 13.83 22.47
C LEU A 172 6.73 13.04 21.39
N ASN A 173 6.89 13.62 20.21
CA ASN A 173 7.74 13.06 19.18
C ASN A 173 9.22 13.09 19.62
N SER A 174 9.89 11.94 19.53
CA SER A 174 11.30 11.77 19.92
C SER A 174 12.28 12.51 19.01
N LYS A 175 11.96 12.70 17.72
CA LYS A 175 12.87 13.33 16.74
C LYS A 175 12.44 14.75 16.36
N PRO A 176 13.39 15.62 15.95
CA PRO A 176 13.06 16.95 15.41
C PRO A 176 12.24 16.92 14.12
N SER A 177 12.35 15.84 13.34
CA SER A 177 11.58 15.62 12.12
C SER A 177 10.96 14.22 12.14
N ALA A 178 9.68 14.15 11.77
CA ALA A 178 8.94 12.90 11.57
C ALA A 178 8.82 12.55 10.06
N GLY A 179 9.60 13.18 9.18
CA GLY A 179 9.29 13.12 7.75
C GLY A 179 8.09 14.00 7.39
N HIS A 180 7.52 13.75 6.21
CA HIS A 180 6.38 14.51 5.69
C HIS A 180 5.66 13.72 4.59
N ALA A 181 4.33 13.83 4.56
CA ALA A 181 3.52 13.34 3.45
C ALA A 181 3.55 14.36 2.32
N ALA A 182 4.23 14.07 1.21
CA ALA A 182 4.25 14.90 0.01
C ALA A 182 3.47 14.23 -1.12
N PHE A 183 2.63 15.00 -1.81
CA PHE A 183 1.83 14.48 -2.91
C PHE A 183 1.35 15.59 -3.86
N THR A 184 1.07 15.21 -5.10
CA THR A 184 0.44 16.06 -6.11
C THR A 184 -1.01 15.66 -6.29
N VAL A 185 -1.91 16.62 -6.46
CA VAL A 185 -3.32 16.35 -6.77
C VAL A 185 -3.51 16.35 -8.27
N VAL A 186 -4.20 15.34 -8.78
CA VAL A 186 -4.61 15.23 -10.18
C VAL A 186 -6.13 15.14 -10.27
N ASP A 187 -6.72 15.62 -11.37
CA ASP A 187 -8.18 15.55 -11.56
C ASP A 187 -8.67 14.10 -11.62
N SER A 188 -7.98 13.28 -12.41
CA SER A 188 -8.21 11.84 -12.52
C SER A 188 -6.92 11.18 -12.96
N LEU A 189 -6.59 10.04 -12.37
CA LEU A 189 -5.58 9.16 -12.95
C LEU A 189 -6.14 8.49 -14.22
N PRO A 190 -5.29 8.23 -15.23
CA PRO A 190 -5.67 7.35 -16.33
C PRO A 190 -5.74 5.92 -15.78
N TRP A 191 -6.95 5.39 -15.66
CA TRP A 191 -7.15 4.00 -15.27
C TRP A 191 -6.98 3.10 -16.48
N PRO A 192 -6.27 1.97 -16.34
CA PRO A 192 -6.18 1.01 -17.42
C PRO A 192 -7.60 0.59 -17.80
N PRO A 193 -7.92 0.51 -19.10
CA PRO A 193 -9.20 -0.01 -19.54
C PRO A 193 -9.41 -1.43 -19.03
N GLU A 194 -10.67 -1.81 -18.82
CA GLU A 194 -10.99 -3.12 -18.30
C GLU A 194 -10.63 -4.21 -19.30
N VAL A 195 -10.01 -5.27 -18.78
CA VAL A 195 -9.60 -6.43 -19.54
C VAL A 195 -10.00 -7.66 -18.75
N THR A 196 -10.72 -8.57 -19.38
CA THR A 196 -11.09 -9.85 -18.76
C THR A 196 -10.03 -10.89 -19.10
N THR A 197 -9.49 -11.54 -18.07
CA THR A 197 -8.62 -12.71 -18.23
C THR A 197 -9.36 -13.96 -17.80
N ARG A 198 -9.37 -14.99 -18.64
CA ARG A 198 -9.97 -16.29 -18.34
C ARG A 198 -8.92 -17.37 -18.52
N MET A 199 -8.93 -18.34 -17.61
CA MET A 199 -8.12 -19.54 -17.66
C MET A 199 -9.03 -20.76 -17.78
N CYS A 200 -8.64 -21.72 -18.61
CA CYS A 200 -9.38 -22.97 -18.79
C CYS A 200 -8.39 -24.10 -19.04
N ILE A 201 -8.58 -25.23 -18.39
CA ILE A 201 -7.83 -26.45 -18.69
C ILE A 201 -8.47 -27.10 -19.92
N ILE A 202 -7.66 -27.40 -20.92
CA ILE A 202 -8.01 -28.23 -22.07
C ILE A 202 -7.44 -29.62 -21.78
N PRO A 203 -8.32 -30.62 -21.55
CA PRO A 203 -7.88 -31.97 -21.26
C PRO A 203 -6.98 -32.54 -22.35
N ALA A 204 -6.03 -33.39 -21.95
CA ALA A 204 -5.25 -34.16 -22.90
C ALA A 204 -6.16 -35.03 -23.79
N THR A 205 -5.76 -35.19 -25.05
CA THR A 205 -6.34 -36.19 -25.95
C THR A 205 -5.28 -37.23 -26.27
N GLU A 206 -5.63 -38.32 -26.98
CA GLU A 206 -4.66 -39.37 -27.35
C GLU A 206 -3.42 -38.84 -28.09
N THR A 207 -3.52 -37.66 -28.73
CA THR A 207 -2.46 -37.05 -29.53
C THR A 207 -1.93 -35.72 -28.99
N THR A 208 -2.52 -35.18 -27.92
CA THR A 208 -2.16 -33.85 -27.40
C THR A 208 -2.01 -33.85 -25.88
N ALA A 209 -0.96 -33.21 -25.39
CA ALA A 209 -0.75 -32.97 -23.97
C ALA A 209 -1.89 -32.11 -23.37
N GLU A 210 -2.01 -32.14 -22.04
CA GLU A 210 -2.95 -31.30 -21.30
C GLU A 210 -2.47 -29.84 -21.34
N LEU A 211 -3.35 -28.93 -21.75
CA LEU A 211 -2.99 -27.53 -21.97
C LEU A 211 -3.79 -26.61 -21.04
N LEU A 212 -3.15 -25.55 -20.57
CA LEU A 212 -3.80 -24.40 -19.97
C LEU A 212 -4.05 -23.35 -21.06
N GLU A 213 -5.31 -23.09 -21.36
CA GLU A 213 -5.72 -21.98 -22.21
C GLU A 213 -5.94 -20.72 -21.39
N ILE A 214 -5.28 -19.64 -21.79
CA ILE A 214 -5.37 -18.32 -21.20
C ILE A 214 -5.89 -17.40 -22.30
N SER A 215 -7.04 -16.78 -22.06
CA SER A 215 -7.60 -15.79 -22.96
C SER A 215 -7.69 -14.44 -22.28
N MET A 216 -7.25 -13.40 -22.95
CA MET A 216 -7.37 -12.01 -22.50
C MET A 216 -8.22 -11.23 -23.50
N THR A 217 -9.31 -10.62 -23.03
CA THR A 217 -10.28 -9.90 -23.86
C THR A 217 -10.39 -8.46 -23.40
N ASN A 218 -10.15 -7.52 -24.31
CA ASN A 218 -10.45 -6.12 -24.11
C ASN A 218 -11.96 -5.92 -24.09
N THR A 219 -12.52 -5.49 -22.96
CA THR A 219 -13.97 -5.21 -22.82
C THR A 219 -14.32 -3.77 -23.16
N GLY A 220 -13.32 -2.92 -23.38
CA GLY A 220 -13.48 -1.54 -23.78
C GLY A 220 -13.81 -1.37 -25.27
N PRO A 221 -14.30 -0.18 -25.66
CA PRO A 221 -14.69 0.11 -27.05
C PRO A 221 -13.51 0.48 -27.97
N LEU A 222 -12.30 0.65 -27.43
CA LEU A 222 -11.12 1.08 -28.18
C LEU A 222 -10.01 0.03 -28.10
N PRO A 223 -9.18 -0.14 -29.14
CA PRO A 223 -8.04 -1.06 -29.11
C PRO A 223 -7.04 -0.71 -27.99
N LEU A 224 -6.46 -1.74 -27.36
CA LEU A 224 -5.49 -1.58 -26.28
C LEU A 224 -4.12 -2.09 -26.68
N SER A 225 -3.08 -1.28 -26.55
CA SER A 225 -1.71 -1.74 -26.66
C SER A 225 -1.19 -2.20 -25.31
N ILE A 226 -0.82 -3.48 -25.21
CA ILE A 226 -0.33 -4.12 -23.99
C ILE A 226 1.14 -4.44 -24.15
N GLN A 227 1.94 -3.96 -23.20
CA GLN A 227 3.31 -4.39 -23.05
C GLN A 227 3.35 -5.79 -22.43
N VAL A 228 3.85 -6.77 -23.18
CA VAL A 228 3.95 -8.17 -22.73
C VAL A 228 5.29 -8.51 -22.09
N GLN A 229 6.31 -7.67 -22.29
CA GLN A 229 7.64 -7.84 -21.72
C GLN A 229 8.17 -6.55 -21.08
N GLY A 230 8.98 -6.68 -20.03
CA GLY A 230 9.83 -5.61 -19.52
C GLY A 230 9.38 -5.06 -18.17
N ARG A 231 9.86 -3.87 -17.82
CA ARG A 231 9.55 -3.26 -16.52
C ARG A 231 8.18 -2.58 -16.58
N GLN A 232 7.18 -3.23 -15.98
CA GLN A 232 5.90 -2.60 -15.72
C GLN A 232 6.03 -1.69 -14.51
N ARG A 233 5.71 -0.41 -14.70
CA ARG A 233 5.69 0.59 -13.64
C ARG A 233 4.25 0.87 -13.28
N PHE A 234 3.79 0.22 -12.22
CA PHE A 234 2.55 0.58 -11.57
C PHE A 234 2.83 1.61 -10.47
N LEU A 235 1.80 2.42 -10.20
CA LEU A 235 1.80 3.26 -9.03
C LEU A 235 1.78 2.34 -7.81
N GLU A 236 2.91 2.27 -7.10
CA GLU A 236 3.02 1.47 -5.88
C GLU A 236 2.67 2.29 -4.66
N PRO A 237 2.00 1.67 -3.69
CA PRO A 237 1.88 2.29 -2.41
C PRO A 237 3.24 2.32 -1.72
N GLN A 238 3.58 3.47 -1.13
CA GLN A 238 4.80 3.67 -0.37
C GLN A 238 4.69 3.00 1.00
N SER A 239 5.80 2.42 1.45
CA SER A 239 6.02 2.04 2.85
C SER A 239 6.32 3.28 3.69
N ILE A 240 6.16 3.19 5.01
CA ILE A 240 6.49 4.28 5.95
C ILE A 240 7.97 4.69 5.90
N PHE A 241 8.84 3.83 5.34
CA PHE A 241 10.26 4.10 5.13
C PHE A 241 10.60 4.51 3.68
N GLY A 242 9.58 4.76 2.86
CA GLY A 242 9.73 5.05 1.43
C GLY A 242 9.75 3.79 0.56
N PRO A 243 10.05 3.91 -0.74
CA PRO A 243 10.04 2.78 -1.66
C PRO A 243 11.11 1.75 -1.29
N GLU A 244 10.71 0.50 -1.08
CA GLU A 244 11.59 -0.54 -0.50
C GLU A 244 12.61 -1.13 -1.48
N ASN A 245 12.44 -1.00 -2.81
CA ASN A 245 13.48 -1.45 -3.76
C ASN A 245 13.36 -0.80 -5.16
N PRO A 246 14.45 -0.24 -5.72
CA PRO A 246 14.50 0.23 -7.11
C PRO A 246 14.83 -0.88 -8.13
N GLN A 247 15.19 -2.09 -7.69
CA GLN A 247 15.54 -3.20 -8.59
C GLN A 247 14.32 -4.09 -8.87
N ARG A 248 13.44 -3.65 -9.77
CA ARG A 248 12.47 -4.57 -10.38
C ARG A 248 13.12 -5.33 -11.54
N THR A 249 13.14 -6.64 -11.43
CA THR A 249 13.45 -7.56 -12.52
C THR A 249 12.42 -7.38 -13.65
N PRO A 250 12.80 -7.58 -14.92
CA PRO A 250 11.83 -7.65 -16.01
C PRO A 250 10.76 -8.70 -15.71
N SER A 251 9.49 -8.37 -15.94
CA SER A 251 8.37 -9.31 -15.83
C SER A 251 7.92 -9.72 -17.24
N HIS A 252 7.55 -10.99 -17.40
CA HIS A 252 7.00 -11.53 -18.64
C HIS A 252 5.53 -11.90 -18.41
N ARG A 253 4.64 -11.40 -19.27
CA ARG A 253 3.24 -11.80 -19.25
C ARG A 253 3.06 -13.11 -20.02
N PRO A 254 2.10 -13.98 -19.63
CA PRO A 254 1.78 -15.20 -20.37
C PRO A 254 1.30 -14.98 -21.81
N LEU A 255 1.05 -13.72 -22.20
CA LEU A 255 0.53 -13.33 -23.52
C LEU A 255 1.59 -13.15 -24.60
N GLU A 256 2.87 -13.28 -24.27
CA GLU A 256 3.95 -13.13 -25.24
C GLU A 256 3.81 -14.16 -26.38
N THR A 257 3.78 -13.67 -27.63
CA THR A 257 3.31 -14.47 -28.76
C THR A 257 4.41 -15.12 -29.57
N GLU A 258 5.61 -14.53 -29.58
CA GLU A 258 6.69 -14.82 -30.52
C GLU A 258 7.86 -15.59 -29.89
N THR A 259 8.07 -15.44 -28.58
CA THR A 259 9.17 -16.10 -27.87
C THR A 259 8.61 -17.15 -26.92
N PRO A 260 9.14 -18.39 -26.90
CA PRO A 260 8.83 -19.34 -25.85
C PRO A 260 9.28 -18.75 -24.52
N VAL A 261 8.32 -18.32 -23.71
CA VAL A 261 8.60 -17.64 -22.45
C VAL A 261 9.22 -18.64 -21.50
N LEU A 262 10.52 -18.50 -21.23
CA LEU A 262 11.25 -19.38 -20.29
C LEU A 262 10.78 -19.21 -18.84
N TYR A 263 9.99 -18.18 -18.56
CA TYR A 263 9.51 -17.80 -17.22
C TYR A 263 8.06 -17.35 -17.31
N PHE A 264 7.12 -18.24 -17.02
CA PHE A 264 5.74 -17.83 -16.83
C PHE A 264 5.59 -17.22 -15.44
N GLY A 265 4.95 -16.05 -15.35
CA GLY A 265 4.43 -15.53 -14.08
C GLY A 265 3.21 -16.34 -13.65
N PHE A 266 3.41 -17.61 -13.25
CA PHE A 266 2.39 -18.37 -12.53
C PHE A 266 2.79 -18.47 -11.07
N LEU A 267 1.81 -18.28 -10.20
CA LEU A 267 1.89 -18.69 -8.82
C LEU A 267 1.24 -20.06 -8.71
N VAL A 268 1.99 -21.05 -8.25
CA VAL A 268 1.49 -22.40 -8.00
C VAL A 268 1.56 -22.68 -6.50
N THR A 269 0.40 -22.87 -5.90
CA THR A 269 0.23 -23.16 -4.48
C THR A 269 -0.24 -24.59 -4.30
N ASN A 270 0.41 -25.34 -3.42
CA ASN A 270 -0.10 -26.65 -3.00
C ASN A 270 -1.29 -26.42 -2.05
N ILE A 271 -2.45 -26.96 -2.40
CA ILE A 271 -3.69 -26.74 -1.67
C ILE A 271 -3.64 -27.37 -0.26
N SER A 272 -2.92 -28.47 -0.11
CA SER A 272 -2.87 -29.21 1.17
C SER A 272 -1.98 -28.52 2.21
N THR A 273 -0.93 -27.82 1.78
CA THR A 273 0.03 -27.15 2.67
C THR A 273 -0.12 -25.63 2.68
N ASP A 274 -0.90 -25.07 1.75
CA ASP A 274 -0.97 -23.63 1.47
C ASP A 274 0.39 -23.00 1.12
N GLU A 275 1.36 -23.83 0.69
CA GLU A 275 2.69 -23.38 0.34
C GLU A 275 2.81 -23.08 -1.15
N ILE A 276 3.47 -21.96 -1.46
CA ILE A 276 3.85 -21.61 -2.84
C ILE A 276 5.02 -22.51 -3.27
N VAL A 277 4.71 -23.57 -4.01
CA VAL A 277 5.71 -24.51 -4.52
C VAL A 277 6.48 -23.91 -5.70
N LEU A 278 5.79 -23.11 -6.52
CA LEU A 278 6.34 -22.39 -7.67
C LEU A 278 5.91 -20.92 -7.57
N GLY A 279 6.90 -20.07 -7.26
CA GLY A 279 6.70 -18.64 -7.04
C GLY A 279 7.10 -17.80 -8.24
N ASP A 280 6.60 -16.57 -8.27
CA ASP A 280 6.91 -15.59 -9.31
C ASP A 280 8.44 -15.44 -9.45
N GLY A 281 8.97 -15.81 -10.61
CA GLY A 281 10.39 -15.66 -10.92
C GLY A 281 11.38 -16.52 -10.11
N LYS A 282 11.04 -17.74 -9.65
CA LYS A 282 12.07 -18.67 -9.15
C LYS A 282 13.10 -18.95 -10.27
N ARG A 283 14.27 -18.30 -10.13
CA ARG A 283 15.43 -18.43 -11.02
C ARG A 283 15.79 -19.90 -11.23
N ARG A 284 15.89 -20.35 -12.48
CA ARG A 284 16.99 -21.25 -12.85
C ARG A 284 18.19 -20.36 -13.16
N THR A 285 19.30 -20.62 -12.47
CA THR A 285 20.52 -19.82 -12.53
C THR A 285 21.03 -19.75 -13.98
N GLY A 286 20.86 -18.60 -14.62
CA GLY A 286 21.24 -18.37 -16.01
C GLY A 286 21.06 -16.91 -16.39
N CYS A 287 22.14 -16.14 -16.24
CA CYS A 287 22.45 -14.82 -16.80
C CYS A 287 21.30 -13.99 -17.42
N ILE A 288 20.93 -12.88 -16.76
CA ILE A 288 20.38 -11.70 -17.45
C ILE A 288 21.13 -10.46 -16.97
N GLY A 289 21.74 -9.77 -17.94
CA GLY A 289 22.76 -8.76 -17.77
C GLY A 289 22.38 -7.57 -16.91
N LEU A 290 23.36 -7.11 -16.15
CA LEU A 290 23.46 -5.73 -15.66
C LEU A 290 23.49 -4.80 -16.87
N THR A 291 22.35 -4.30 -17.33
CA THR A 291 22.37 -3.14 -18.25
C THR A 291 22.65 -1.89 -17.42
N SER A 292 23.93 -1.64 -17.15
CA SER A 292 24.41 -0.30 -16.82
C SER A 292 24.38 0.54 -18.09
N GLY A 293 23.53 1.56 -18.14
CA GLY A 293 23.48 2.50 -19.25
C GLY A 293 22.18 3.30 -19.31
N LYS A 294 22.23 4.48 -19.93
CA LYS A 294 21.08 5.34 -20.27
C LYS A 294 20.19 4.64 -21.31
N VAL A 295 19.54 3.54 -20.94
CA VAL A 295 18.52 2.90 -21.75
C VAL A 295 17.22 3.66 -21.50
N ASP A 296 16.57 4.12 -22.58
CA ASP A 296 15.23 4.70 -22.49
C ASP A 296 14.29 3.65 -21.88
N PRO A 297 13.67 3.93 -20.71
CA PRO A 297 12.87 2.95 -20.00
C PRO A 297 11.49 2.75 -20.63
N ARG A 298 11.12 3.52 -21.66
CA ARG A 298 9.82 3.42 -22.32
C ARG A 298 9.71 2.13 -23.14
N PRO A 299 8.53 1.48 -23.16
CA PRO A 299 8.31 0.30 -23.99
C PRO A 299 8.50 0.66 -25.46
N ARG A 300 9.18 -0.18 -26.24
CA ARG A 300 9.26 -0.01 -27.69
C ARG A 300 7.98 -0.52 -28.32
N MET A 301 7.52 0.11 -29.40
CA MET A 301 6.26 -0.27 -30.06
C MET A 301 6.25 -1.73 -30.54
N GLN A 302 7.40 -2.24 -30.96
CA GLN A 302 7.61 -3.65 -31.32
C GLN A 302 7.44 -4.65 -30.16
N ASP A 303 7.52 -4.18 -28.92
CA ASP A 303 7.38 -5.01 -27.71
C ASP A 303 5.93 -4.96 -27.16
N LEU A 304 5.00 -4.35 -27.93
CA LEU A 304 3.57 -4.20 -27.60
C LEU A 304 2.70 -5.11 -28.47
N ILE A 305 1.61 -5.61 -27.89
CA ILE A 305 0.56 -6.35 -28.59
C ILE A 305 -0.74 -5.55 -28.53
N THR A 306 -1.49 -5.52 -29.63
CA THR A 306 -2.81 -4.87 -29.65
C THR A 306 -3.92 -5.88 -29.33
N LEU A 307 -4.77 -5.56 -28.34
CA LEU A 307 -6.05 -6.22 -28.11
C LEU A 307 -7.18 -5.40 -28.74
N GLU A 308 -7.77 -5.94 -29.80
CA GLU A 308 -8.96 -5.37 -30.41
C GLU A 308 -10.19 -5.51 -29.49
N PRO A 309 -11.14 -4.55 -29.51
CA PRO A 309 -12.37 -4.62 -28.73
C PRO A 309 -13.12 -5.95 -28.92
N GLY A 310 -13.42 -6.64 -27.82
CA GLY A 310 -14.19 -7.89 -27.81
C GLY A 310 -13.48 -9.11 -28.41
N GLN A 311 -12.27 -8.96 -28.98
CA GLN A 311 -11.52 -10.08 -29.53
C GLN A 311 -10.58 -10.67 -28.48
N PRO A 312 -10.75 -11.96 -28.10
CA PRO A 312 -9.86 -12.60 -27.16
C PRO A 312 -8.50 -12.90 -27.82
N LEU A 313 -7.42 -12.47 -27.18
CA LEU A 313 -6.09 -13.00 -27.43
C LEU A 313 -5.92 -14.29 -26.63
N VAL A 314 -5.72 -15.41 -27.32
CA VAL A 314 -5.63 -16.74 -26.71
C VAL A 314 -4.19 -17.26 -26.76
N ARG A 315 -3.73 -17.80 -25.63
CA ARG A 315 -2.46 -18.51 -25.49
C ARG A 315 -2.70 -19.85 -24.83
N ARG A 316 -2.02 -20.88 -25.32
CA ARG A 316 -2.05 -22.23 -24.76
C ARG A 316 -0.68 -22.58 -24.24
N VAL A 317 -0.63 -23.04 -23.00
CA VAL A 317 0.59 -23.40 -22.30
C VAL A 317 0.50 -24.87 -21.91
N ASP A 318 1.59 -25.61 -22.09
CA ASP A 318 1.67 -27.00 -21.64
C ASP A 318 1.70 -27.05 -20.10
N LEU A 319 0.67 -27.67 -19.51
CA LEU A 319 0.58 -27.82 -18.05
C LEU A 319 1.66 -28.75 -17.51
N GLY A 320 2.04 -29.78 -18.28
CA GLY A 320 3.10 -30.71 -17.90
C GLY A 320 4.43 -29.98 -17.69
N GLY A 321 4.71 -28.96 -18.50
CA GLY A 321 5.88 -28.10 -18.32
C GLY A 321 5.82 -27.19 -17.08
N ILE A 322 4.63 -26.80 -16.63
CA ILE A 322 4.45 -25.96 -15.43
C ILE A 322 4.64 -26.77 -14.15
N VAL A 323 4.09 -27.99 -14.10
CA VAL A 323 4.11 -28.83 -12.89
C VAL A 323 5.25 -29.84 -12.84
N VAL A 324 6.14 -29.84 -13.84
CA VAL A 324 7.27 -30.78 -13.90
C VAL A 324 8.14 -30.69 -12.64
N GLY A 325 8.35 -31.83 -11.98
CA GLY A 325 9.17 -31.92 -10.77
C GLY A 325 8.46 -31.50 -9.47
N LEU A 326 7.16 -31.19 -9.52
CA LEU A 326 6.33 -31.13 -8.31
C LEU A 326 5.96 -32.56 -7.88
N GLU A 327 5.79 -32.75 -6.57
CA GLU A 327 5.28 -33.99 -6.01
C GLU A 327 3.80 -34.19 -6.37
N ASP A 328 3.31 -35.42 -6.29
CA ASP A 328 1.90 -35.71 -6.51
C ASP A 328 1.04 -34.92 -5.51
N GLY A 329 0.03 -34.20 -6.02
CA GLY A 329 -0.80 -33.34 -5.18
C GLY A 329 -1.86 -32.56 -5.96
N THR A 330 -2.66 -31.78 -5.24
CA THR A 330 -3.62 -30.84 -5.84
C THR A 330 -3.08 -29.42 -5.72
N PHE A 331 -3.03 -28.72 -6.84
CA PHE A 331 -2.40 -27.41 -6.96
C PHE A 331 -3.40 -26.35 -7.43
N PHE A 332 -3.26 -25.15 -6.90
CA PHE A 332 -3.93 -23.96 -7.40
C PHE A 332 -2.94 -23.17 -8.26
N ILE A 333 -3.33 -22.87 -9.50
CA ILE A 333 -2.50 -22.12 -10.45
C ILE A 333 -3.16 -20.76 -10.72
N VAL A 334 -2.42 -19.68 -10.48
CA VAL A 334 -2.86 -18.31 -10.73
C VAL A 334 -1.88 -17.61 -11.66
N ILE A 335 -2.37 -16.82 -12.60
CA ILE A 335 -1.51 -15.90 -13.36
C ILE A 335 -1.09 -14.76 -12.44
N SER A 336 0.21 -14.54 -12.29
CA SER A 336 0.76 -13.32 -11.72
C SER A 336 0.39 -12.14 -12.62
N THR A 337 -0.69 -11.47 -12.27
CA THR A 337 -1.01 -10.14 -12.78
C THR A 337 -0.42 -9.15 -11.79
N SER A 338 0.89 -8.87 -11.92
CA SER A 338 1.56 -7.83 -11.13
C SER A 338 0.97 -6.45 -11.40
#